data_AF-A0A7S1B5G7-F1
#
_entry.id   AF-A0A7S1B5G7-F1
#
_cell.length_a   1.000
_cell.length_b   1.000
_cell.length_c   1.000
_cell.angle_alpha   90.00
_cell.angle_beta   90.00
_cell.angle_gamma   90.00
#
_symmetry.space_group_name_H-M   'P 1'
#
loop_
_entity.id
_entity.type
_entity.pdbx_description
1 polymer ?
#
loop_
_entity_poly.entity_id
_entity_poly.type
_entity_poly.pdbx_seq_one_letter_code
_entity_poly.pdbx_strand_id
1 'polypeptide(L)'
;ACCSKNQHSMVHVDYQILDRLLELMYDPVEQIRKRAVASIQNLAFSKQNRILMIQFKDGSLLNALLRLAMNDEYEQVRLQAAKALENIIDLETFTAARFY
;
A
#
# COMPACT_ATOMS: atom_id res chain seq x y z
N ALA A 1 -1.29 -11.07 13.83
CA ALA A 1 -2.56 -11.79 13.64
C ALA A 1 -3.09 -11.46 12.25
N CYS A 2 -3.04 -12.42 11.32
CA CYS A 2 -3.56 -12.25 9.97
C CYS A 2 -5.01 -12.75 9.96
N CYS A 3 -5.96 -11.85 10.20
CA CYS A 3 -7.38 -12.21 10.12
C CYS A 3 -7.83 -12.02 8.66
N SER A 4 -8.15 -13.13 7.99
CA SER A 4 -8.68 -13.19 6.61
C SER A 4 -9.96 -12.38 6.38
N LYS A 5 -10.59 -11.85 7.43
CA LYS A 5 -11.82 -11.06 7.40
C LYS A 5 -11.67 -9.63 6.88
N ASN A 6 -10.45 -9.08 6.83
CA ASN A 6 -10.22 -7.70 6.33
C ASN A 6 -9.74 -7.67 4.86
N GLN A 7 -9.78 -8.80 4.15
CA GLN A 7 -9.24 -8.98 2.80
C GLN A 7 -10.30 -8.82 1.70
N HIS A 8 -11.33 -8.01 1.95
CA HIS A 8 -12.38 -7.77 0.96
C HIS A 8 -11.83 -7.04 -0.27
N SER A 9 -12.43 -7.34 -1.42
CA SER A 9 -12.08 -6.69 -2.69
C SER A 9 -12.34 -5.19 -2.58
N MET A 10 -11.32 -4.39 -2.90
CA MET A 10 -11.45 -2.94 -3.01
C MET A 10 -12.30 -2.53 -4.21
N VAL A 11 -12.63 -3.44 -5.12
CA VAL A 11 -13.54 -3.17 -6.24
C VAL A 11 -14.91 -2.67 -5.77
N HIS A 12 -15.32 -2.99 -4.53
CA HIS A 12 -16.57 -2.50 -3.93
C HIS A 12 -16.37 -1.35 -2.92
N VAL A 13 -15.12 -1.07 -2.54
CA VAL A 13 -14.77 -0.05 -1.54
C VAL A 13 -13.94 1.00 -2.25
N ASP A 14 -14.66 2.02 -2.69
CA ASP A 14 -14.23 3.20 -3.44
C ASP A 14 -12.78 3.64 -3.19
N TYR A 15 -12.13 4.18 -4.24
CA TYR A 15 -10.77 4.75 -4.21
C TYR A 15 -10.52 5.71 -3.04
N GLN A 16 -11.59 6.25 -2.43
CA GLN A 16 -11.60 7.00 -1.18
C GLN A 16 -10.77 6.37 -0.06
N ILE A 17 -10.77 5.04 0.10
CA ILE A 17 -9.96 4.41 1.15
C ILE A 17 -8.46 4.51 0.83
N LEU A 18 -8.07 4.36 -0.45
CA LEU A 18 -6.69 4.55 -0.87
C LEU A 18 -6.28 6.01 -0.78
N ASP A 19 -7.17 6.94 -1.14
CA ASP A 19 -6.94 8.37 -0.98
C ASP A 19 -6.64 8.72 0.47
N ARG A 20 -7.50 8.26 1.39
CA ARG A 20 -7.30 8.58 2.79
C ARG A 20 -6.05 7.95 3.37
N LEU A 21 -5.75 6.69 3.00
CA LEU A 21 -4.52 6.03 3.44
C LEU A 21 -3.27 6.70 2.84
N LEU A 22 -3.34 7.18 1.59
CA LEU A 22 -2.27 7.95 0.96
C LEU A 22 -2.01 9.25 1.72
N GLU A 23 -3.05 10.00 2.09
CA GLU A 23 -2.92 11.22 2.90
C GLU A 23 -2.25 10.93 4.25
N LEU A 24 -2.69 9.87 4.94
CA LEU A 24 -2.13 9.47 6.24
C LEU A 24 -0.67 9.03 6.18
N MET A 25 -0.14 8.64 5.00
CA MET A 25 1.30 8.39 4.81
C MET A 25 2.16 9.65 4.88
N TYR A 26 1.56 10.84 4.81
CA TYR A 26 2.25 12.13 4.96
C TYR A 26 2.03 12.76 6.34
N ASP A 27 1.32 12.07 7.24
CA ASP A 27 1.02 12.59 8.57
C ASP A 27 2.32 12.84 9.38
N PRO A 28 2.42 13.93 10.16
CA PRO A 28 3.61 14.20 10.97
C PRO A 28 3.88 13.13 12.03
N VAL A 29 2.85 12.39 12.48
CA VAL A 29 2.96 11.38 13.52
C VAL A 29 3.43 10.04 12.94
N GLU A 30 4.60 9.57 13.39
CA GLU A 30 5.22 8.28 13.03
C GLU A 30 4.22 7.12 13.06
N GLN A 31 3.49 7.00 14.16
CA GLN A 31 2.54 5.92 14.37
C GLN A 31 1.35 5.97 13.39
N ILE A 32 0.95 7.15 12.92
CA ILE A 32 -0.11 7.29 11.91
C ILE A 32 0.39 6.79 10.56
N ARG A 33 1.58 7.25 10.12
CA ARG A 33 2.20 6.78 8.87
C ARG A 33 2.38 5.27 8.88
N LYS A 34 2.94 4.73 9.97
CA LYS A 34 3.16 3.29 10.15
C LYS A 34 1.87 2.48 10.05
N ARG A 35 0.78 2.96 10.67
CA ARG A 35 -0.54 2.30 10.61
C ARG A 35 -1.14 2.39 9.21
N ALA A 36 -0.99 3.51 8.51
CA ALA A 36 -1.44 3.66 7.13
C ALA A 36 -0.73 2.65 6.20
N VAL A 37 0.59 2.52 6.33
CA VAL A 37 1.39 1.55 5.58
C VAL A 37 0.99 0.10 5.92
N ALA A 38 0.77 -0.21 7.20
CA ALA A 38 0.31 -1.55 7.61
C ALA A 38 -1.07 -1.89 7.04
N SER A 39 -1.99 -0.92 6.96
CA SER A 39 -3.30 -1.10 6.31
C SER A 39 -3.14 -1.40 4.82
N ILE A 40 -2.28 -0.67 4.10
CA ILE A 40 -1.97 -0.93 2.69
C ILE A 40 -1.38 -2.33 2.51
N GLN A 41 -0.43 -2.72 3.36
CA GLN A 41 0.14 -4.07 3.33
C GLN A 41 -0.94 -5.16 3.49
N ASN A 42 -1.89 -4.95 4.41
CA ASN A 42 -2.99 -5.89 4.64
C ASN A 42 -3.93 -5.98 3.44
N LEU A 43 -4.23 -4.85 2.81
CA LEU A 43 -5.07 -4.81 1.61
C LEU A 43 -4.37 -5.49 0.41
N ALA A 44 -3.04 -5.42 0.32
CA ALA A 44 -2.24 -6.01 -0.75
C ALA A 44 -2.19 -7.55 -0.75
N PHE A 45 -2.67 -8.23 0.30
CA PHE A 45 -2.78 -9.71 0.27
C PHE A 45 -3.70 -10.20 -0.85
N SER A 46 -4.72 -9.42 -1.22
CA SER A 46 -5.60 -9.73 -2.35
C SER A 46 -4.94 -9.30 -3.67
N LYS A 47 -4.81 -10.23 -4.62
CA LYS A 47 -4.23 -9.96 -5.96
C LYS A 47 -4.96 -8.84 -6.71
N GLN A 48 -6.30 -8.82 -6.61
CA GLN A 48 -7.11 -7.76 -7.23
C GLN A 48 -6.79 -6.38 -6.65
N ASN A 49 -6.58 -6.31 -5.33
CA ASN A 49 -6.24 -5.06 -4.67
C ASN A 49 -4.85 -4.58 -5.08
N ARG A 50 -3.88 -5.48 -5.29
CA ARG A 50 -2.55 -5.11 -5.79
C ARG A 50 -2.60 -4.44 -7.16
N ILE A 51 -3.39 -4.98 -8.10
CA ILE A 51 -3.56 -4.37 -9.43
C ILE A 51 -4.14 -2.96 -9.29
N LEU A 52 -5.20 -2.80 -8.50
CA LEU A 52 -5.80 -1.49 -8.25
C LEU A 52 -4.82 -0.50 -7.60
N MET A 53 -4.00 -0.96 -6.65
CA MET A 53 -2.99 -0.14 -5.98
C MET A 53 -1.87 0.35 -6.91
N ILE A 54 -1.45 -0.49 -7.87
CA ILE A 54 -0.44 -0.10 -8.87
C ILE A 54 -0.99 0.97 -9.81
N GLN A 55 -2.25 0.81 -10.25
CA GLN A 55 -2.91 1.74 -11.15
C GLN A 55 -3.41 3.01 -10.46
N PHE A 56 -3.47 3.02 -9.13
CA PHE A 56 -4.03 4.12 -8.37
C PHE A 56 -3.26 5.43 -8.57
N LYS A 57 -3.95 6.43 -9.13
CA LYS A 57 -3.43 7.79 -9.37
C LYS A 57 -2.04 7.76 -10.01
N ASP A 58 -1.91 7.03 -11.11
CA ASP A 58 -0.66 6.89 -11.87
C ASP A 58 0.54 6.46 -11.01
N GLY A 59 0.31 5.52 -10.09
CA GLY A 59 1.34 4.98 -9.20
C GLY A 59 1.68 5.86 -8.00
N SER A 60 0.87 6.87 -7.68
CA SER A 60 1.09 7.77 -6.52
C SER A 60 1.26 7.01 -5.20
N LEU A 61 0.53 5.91 -5.01
CA LEU A 61 0.67 5.08 -3.81
C LEU A 61 2.04 4.40 -3.73
N LEU A 62 2.53 3.87 -4.85
CA LEU A 62 3.86 3.26 -4.96
C LEU A 62 4.95 4.29 -4.67
N ASN A 63 4.82 5.50 -5.23
CA ASN A 63 5.75 6.60 -4.99
C ASN A 63 5.78 7.02 -3.51
N ALA A 64 4.63 7.09 -2.85
CA ALA A 64 4.55 7.40 -1.42
C ALA A 64 5.22 6.32 -0.55
N LEU A 65 4.98 5.04 -0.85
CA LEU A 65 5.63 3.93 -0.17
C LEU A 65 7.15 3.94 -0.40
N LEU A 66 7.62 4.21 -1.62
CA LEU A 66 9.04 4.34 -1.93
C LEU A 66 9.69 5.50 -1.16
N ARG A 67 9.02 6.66 -1.11
CA ARG A 67 9.47 7.81 -0.31
C ARG A 67 9.64 7.43 1.15
N LEU A 68 8.65 6.76 1.74
CA LEU A 68 8.71 6.32 3.13
C LEU A 68 9.82 5.29 3.36
N ALA A 69 9.95 4.29 2.48
CA ALA A 69 10.98 3.26 2.58
C ALA A 69 12.40 3.84 2.56
N MET A 70 12.62 4.87 1.75
CA MET A 70 13.94 5.49 1.56
C MET A 70 14.24 6.61 2.57
N ASN A 71 13.24 7.43 2.91
CA ASN A 71 13.47 8.73 3.53
C ASN A 71 12.69 8.99 4.82
N ASP A 72 11.86 8.06 5.31
CA ASP A 72 11.22 8.28 6.62
C ASP A 72 12.27 8.34 7.72
N GLU A 73 12.10 9.27 8.66
CA GLU A 73 12.98 9.46 9.81
C GLU A 73 13.10 8.18 10.66
N TYR A 74 12.00 7.44 10.79
CA TYR A 74 11.91 6.29 11.67
C TYR A 74 12.13 4.99 10.92
N GLU A 75 13.14 4.22 11.35
CA GLU A 75 13.50 2.92 10.75
C GLU A 75 12.31 1.96 10.68
N GLN A 76 11.46 1.96 11.69
CA GLN A 76 10.28 1.09 11.74
C GLN A 76 9.30 1.39 10.61
N VAL A 77 9.12 2.67 10.26
CA VAL A 77 8.28 3.08 9.13
C VAL A 77 8.94 2.69 7.81
N ARG A 78 10.26 2.91 7.68
CA ARG A 78 11.03 2.50 6.49
C ARG A 78 10.88 1.01 6.21
N LEU A 79 11.13 0.17 7.22
CA LEU A 79 11.04 -1.28 7.11
C LEU A 79 9.61 -1.74 6.79
N GLN A 80 8.60 -1.14 7.43
CA GLN A 80 7.20 -1.46 7.18
C GLN A 80 6.79 -1.09 5.75
N ALA A 81 7.29 0.03 5.22
CA ALA A 81 7.05 0.46 3.85
C ALA A 81 7.73 -0.45 2.83
N ALA A 82 8.97 -0.87 3.08
CA ALA A 82 9.67 -1.84 2.24
C ALA A 82 8.91 -3.19 2.15
N LYS A 83 8.41 -3.69 3.28
CA LYS A 83 7.58 -4.91 3.31
C LYS A 83 6.22 -4.73 2.60
N ALA A 84 5.64 -3.54 2.66
CA ALA A 84 4.43 -3.24 1.91
C ALA A 84 4.70 -3.21 0.39
N LEU A 85 5.83 -2.65 -0.04
CA LEU A 85 6.26 -2.67 -1.44
C LEU A 85 6.49 -4.10 -1.94
N GLU A 86 7.18 -4.94 -1.17
CA GLU A 86 7.37 -6.35 -1.50
C GLU A 86 6.03 -7.08 -1.71
N ASN A 87 5.05 -6.81 -0.85
CA ASN A 87 3.72 -7.39 -0.98
C ASN A 87 2.96 -6.90 -2.23
N ILE A 88 3.17 -5.66 -2.69
CA ILE A 88 2.47 -5.09 -3.84
C ILE A 88 3.18 -5.46 -5.16
N ILE A 89 4.51 -5.45 -5.18
CA ILE A 89 5.37 -5.68 -6.35
C ILE A 89 5.80 -7.15 -6.40
N ASP A 90 4.84 -8.05 -6.23
CA ASP A 90 5.02 -9.46 -6.58
C ASP A 90 5.17 -9.57 -8.12
N LEU A 91 6.07 -10.44 -8.59
CA LEU A 91 6.38 -10.73 -9.99
C LEU A 91 5.12 -11.00 -10.84
N GLU A 92 4.10 -11.62 -10.25
CA GLU A 92 2.81 -11.84 -10.92
C GLU A 92 2.02 -10.54 -11.14
N THR A 93 2.19 -9.55 -10.27
CA THR A 93 1.48 -8.27 -10.37
C THR A 93 2.13 -7.35 -11.41
N PHE A 94 3.47 -7.36 -11.49
CA PHE A 94 4.22 -6.64 -12.53
C PHE A 94 3.89 -7.15 -13.94
N THR A 95 3.70 -8.47 -14.11
CA THR A 95 3.27 -9.06 -15.38
C THR A 95 1.80 -8.75 -15.67
N ALA A 96 0.90 -8.84 -14.68
CA ALA A 96 -0.52 -8.55 -14.87
C ALA A 96 -0.82 -7.08 -15.25
N ALA A 97 -0.10 -6.11 -14.67
CA ALA A 97 -0.28 -4.69 -14.96
C ALA A 97 0.17 -4.27 -16.39
N ARG A 98 0.90 -5.14 -17.11
CA ARG A 98 1.39 -4.87 -18.47
C ARG A 98 0.38 -5.26 -19.56
N PHE A 99 -0.67 -6.01 -19.21
CA PHE A 99 -1.64 -6.57 -20.16
C PHE A 99 -3.07 -5.98 -20.02
N TYR A 100 -3.25 -4.96 -19.19
CA TYR A 100 -4.48 -4.18 -19.05
C TYR A 100 -4.16 -2.69 -19.21
#